data_AF-A0A7J3MA24-F1
#
_entry.id   AF-A0A7J3MA24-F1
#
_cell.length_a   1.000
_cell.length_b   1.000
_cell.length_c   1.000
_cell.angle_alpha   90.00
_cell.angle_beta   90.00
_cell.angle_gamma   90.00
#
_symmetry.space_group_name_H-M   'P 1'
#
loop_
_entity.id
_entity.type
_entity.pdbx_description
1 polymer ?
#
loop_
_entity_poly.entity_id
_entity_poly.type
_entity_poly.pdbx_seq_one_letter_code
_entity_poly.pdbx_strand_id
1 'polypeptide(L)'
;MLDHCFLFPADNIEGFDPDVIRLVKEMKPAIIRWPGGNFASQYNWLDGIGPIENRPIRLNRAWNIPEYNYVGTDEFIKFCRLVGAEPLICVNAGDGTPELAAAWVEYCNGDVNTTYGRLRAENGHPEPYNVKYWEIGNELYGPWQIGHTDAQGYAERYNLFYKAMTKVDPNIKIIANGGWDRATIENDWYEWDITLIKRNGEKCVFSRDTILYRLGTRKLTI
;
A
#
# COMPACT_ATOMS: atom_id res chain seq x y z
N MET A 1 29.74 15.91 12.91
CA MET A 1 29.13 14.71 13.51
C MET A 1 28.79 13.79 12.35
N LEU A 2 29.09 12.50 12.45
CA LEU A 2 28.72 11.52 11.42
C LEU A 2 27.37 10.93 11.84
N ASP A 3 26.31 11.25 11.09
CA ASP A 3 24.94 10.83 11.46
C ASP A 3 24.54 9.51 10.79
N HIS A 4 24.99 9.27 9.55
CA HIS A 4 24.69 8.06 8.80
C HIS A 4 25.91 7.56 8.02
N CYS A 5 26.07 6.24 7.95
CA CYS A 5 27.02 5.57 7.07
C CYS A 5 26.32 4.37 6.42
N PHE A 6 26.29 4.34 5.09
CA PHE A 6 25.72 3.23 4.33
C PHE A 6 26.86 2.44 3.69
N LEU A 7 26.81 1.12 3.83
CA LEU A 7 27.73 0.19 3.19
C LEU A 7 26.94 -0.71 2.27
N PHE A 8 27.19 -0.58 0.97
CA PHE A 8 26.60 -1.42 -0.06
C PHE A 8 27.66 -2.36 -0.65
N PRO A 9 27.27 -3.56 -1.14
CA PRO A 9 28.14 -4.35 -1.99
C PRO A 9 28.69 -3.51 -3.15
N ALA A 10 29.95 -3.75 -3.54
CA ALA A 10 30.59 -3.00 -4.61
C ALA A 10 29.87 -3.16 -5.97
N ASP A 11 29.17 -4.28 -6.13
CA ASP A 11 28.35 -4.67 -7.28
C ASP A 11 26.85 -4.42 -7.06
N ASN A 12 26.47 -3.59 -6.08
CA ASN A 12 25.07 -3.22 -5.89
C ASN A 12 24.45 -2.65 -7.17
N ILE A 13 23.17 -2.96 -7.35
CA ILE A 13 22.37 -2.42 -8.44
C ILE A 13 21.48 -1.34 -7.84
N GLU A 14 21.82 -0.07 -8.06
CA GLU A 14 21.01 1.07 -7.61
C GLU A 14 20.73 1.07 -6.09
N GLY A 15 21.68 0.61 -5.28
CA GLY A 15 21.52 0.46 -3.83
C GLY A 15 20.90 -0.87 -3.37
N PHE A 16 20.54 -1.76 -4.29
CA PHE A 16 20.01 -3.09 -3.98
C PHE A 16 21.06 -4.19 -4.13
N ASP A 17 20.92 -5.22 -3.30
CA ASP A 17 21.71 -6.44 -3.39
C ASP A 17 21.47 -7.13 -4.75
N PRO A 18 22.52 -7.40 -5.55
CA PRO A 18 22.38 -7.96 -6.88
C PRO A 18 21.81 -9.38 -6.88
N ASP A 19 22.08 -10.18 -5.85
CA ASP A 19 21.52 -11.53 -5.73
C ASP A 19 20.03 -11.49 -5.42
N VAL A 20 19.57 -10.53 -4.60
CA VAL A 20 18.13 -10.32 -4.36
C VAL A 20 17.43 -9.94 -5.66
N ILE A 21 18.00 -9.00 -6.44
CA ILE A 21 17.43 -8.61 -7.73
C ILE A 21 17.34 -9.82 -8.67
N ARG A 22 18.41 -10.63 -8.77
CA ARG A 22 18.45 -11.81 -9.63
C ARG A 22 17.41 -12.85 -9.22
N LEU A 23 17.37 -13.23 -7.94
CA LEU A 23 16.45 -14.24 -7.42
C LEU A 23 14.99 -13.83 -7.58
N VAL A 24 14.67 -12.55 -7.31
CA VAL A 24 13.30 -12.04 -7.48
C VAL A 24 12.91 -11.99 -8.96
N LYS A 25 13.82 -11.61 -9.87
CA LYS A 25 13.58 -11.72 -11.32
C LYS A 25 13.30 -13.15 -11.77
N GLU A 26 14.04 -14.12 -11.25
CA GLU A 26 13.88 -15.55 -11.58
C GLU A 26 12.50 -16.07 -11.14
N MET A 27 11.97 -15.58 -10.01
CA MET A 27 10.60 -15.87 -9.55
C MET A 27 9.50 -15.31 -10.47
N LYS A 28 9.81 -14.25 -11.24
CA LYS A 28 8.87 -13.55 -12.15
C LYS A 28 7.57 -13.09 -11.47
N PRO A 29 7.63 -12.38 -10.33
CA PRO A 29 6.43 -11.87 -9.69
C PRO A 29 5.75 -10.84 -10.60
N ALA A 30 4.45 -10.98 -10.81
CA ALA A 30 3.68 -9.99 -11.57
C ALA A 30 3.50 -8.70 -10.76
N ILE A 31 3.28 -8.83 -9.45
CA ILE A 31 2.98 -7.74 -8.53
C ILE A 31 3.75 -7.96 -7.22
N ILE A 32 4.23 -6.88 -6.60
CA ILE A 32 4.81 -6.88 -5.25
C ILE A 32 4.03 -5.88 -4.39
N ARG A 33 3.62 -6.31 -3.19
CA ARG A 33 2.83 -5.53 -2.23
C ARG A 33 3.74 -4.85 -1.19
N TRP A 34 3.52 -3.57 -0.90
CA TRP A 34 4.26 -2.76 0.09
C TRP A 34 3.44 -1.51 0.50
N PRO A 35 3.71 -0.82 1.64
CA PRO A 35 4.56 -1.20 2.77
C PRO A 35 4.02 -2.33 3.61
N GLY A 36 2.76 -2.70 3.39
CA GLY A 36 2.20 -4.01 3.68
C GLY A 36 2.14 -4.42 5.16
N GLY A 37 1.26 -5.41 5.38
CA GLY A 37 0.96 -5.95 6.69
C GLY A 37 0.54 -4.89 7.69
N ASN A 38 0.63 -5.26 8.96
CA ASN A 38 0.20 -4.43 10.08
C ASN A 38 0.92 -3.06 10.14
N PHE A 39 2.11 -2.94 9.54
CA PHE A 39 2.89 -1.71 9.49
C PHE A 39 2.20 -0.61 8.65
N ALA A 40 1.51 -0.96 7.57
CA ALA A 40 0.85 0.03 6.71
C ALA A 40 -0.19 0.87 7.47
N SER A 41 -0.84 0.32 8.50
CA SER A 41 -1.90 0.97 9.30
C SER A 41 -1.42 2.10 10.23
N GLN A 42 -0.13 2.46 10.16
CA GLN A 42 0.48 3.59 10.87
C GLN A 42 1.46 4.39 10.01
N TYR A 43 1.75 3.91 8.80
CA TYR A 43 2.82 4.45 8.00
C TYR A 43 2.42 5.81 7.43
N ASN A 44 3.27 6.82 7.64
CA ASN A 44 3.17 8.10 6.97
C ASN A 44 4.16 8.12 5.79
N TRP A 45 3.64 7.98 4.56
CA TRP A 45 4.47 7.83 3.37
C TRP A 45 5.39 9.03 3.08
N LEU A 46 5.05 10.21 3.61
CA LEU A 46 5.89 11.41 3.52
C LEU A 46 7.21 11.27 4.31
N ASP A 47 7.23 10.42 5.34
CA ASP A 47 8.46 10.17 6.11
C ASP A 47 9.49 9.35 5.29
N GLY A 48 9.05 8.70 4.20
CA GLY A 48 9.88 7.83 3.35
C GLY A 48 10.25 8.40 1.98
N ILE A 49 10.14 9.71 1.75
CA ILE A 49 10.50 10.35 0.47
C ILE A 49 11.54 11.46 0.67
N GLY A 50 12.15 11.92 -0.42
CA GLY A 50 13.16 12.98 -0.38
C GLY A 50 14.51 12.49 0.16
N PRO A 51 15.44 13.41 0.49
CA PRO A 51 16.79 13.05 0.90
C PRO A 51 16.79 12.18 2.16
N ILE A 52 17.48 11.03 2.10
CA ILE A 52 17.47 9.99 3.14
C ILE A 52 17.93 10.54 4.49
N GLU A 53 18.88 11.46 4.50
CA GLU A 53 19.42 12.13 5.69
C GLU A 53 18.39 12.98 6.45
N ASN A 54 17.28 13.36 5.80
CA ASN A 54 16.22 14.15 6.40
C ASN A 54 15.02 13.29 6.83
N ARG A 55 15.04 11.98 6.55
CA ARG A 55 13.93 11.07 6.85
C ARG A 55 13.92 10.71 8.35
N PRO A 56 12.78 10.86 9.05
CA PRO A 56 12.73 10.63 10.48
C PRO A 56 12.73 9.13 10.81
N ILE A 57 13.36 8.75 11.92
CA ILE A 57 13.17 7.43 12.51
C ILE A 57 11.83 7.41 13.27
N ARG A 58 10.99 6.42 12.99
CA ARG A 58 9.68 6.22 13.64
C ARG A 58 9.64 4.90 14.39
N LEU A 59 8.73 4.79 15.36
CA LEU A 59 8.43 3.49 15.97
C LEU A 59 7.45 2.74 15.07
N ASN A 60 7.85 1.58 14.56
CA ASN A 60 6.92 0.61 14.00
C ASN A 60 6.13 -0.06 15.14
N ARG A 61 4.96 0.50 15.48
CA ARG A 61 4.08 -0.02 16.54
C ARG A 61 3.54 -1.43 16.30
N ALA A 62 3.46 -1.91 15.06
CA ALA A 62 3.00 -3.27 14.77
C ALA A 62 3.98 -4.35 15.26
N TRP A 63 5.28 -4.07 15.14
CA TRP A 63 6.34 -5.04 15.47
C TRP A 63 7.27 -4.57 16.59
N ASN A 64 7.01 -3.39 17.14
CA ASN A 64 7.79 -2.74 18.20
C ASN A 64 9.30 -2.64 17.88
N ILE A 65 9.61 -2.23 16.64
CA ILE A 65 10.97 -2.02 16.14
C ILE A 65 11.10 -0.61 15.55
N PRO A 66 12.32 -0.03 15.45
CA PRO A 66 12.51 1.21 14.71
C PRO A 66 12.25 1.00 13.21
N GLU A 67 11.55 1.95 12.60
CA GLU A 67 11.48 2.17 11.17
C GLU A 67 12.39 3.34 10.82
N TYR A 68 13.39 3.08 9.98
CA TYR A 68 14.40 4.07 9.61
C TYR A 68 14.02 4.89 8.38
N ASN A 69 13.03 4.42 7.60
CA ASN A 69 12.57 5.05 6.36
C ASN A 69 13.64 5.18 5.27
N TYR A 70 14.70 4.36 5.32
CA TYR A 70 15.72 4.29 4.26
C TYR A 70 15.17 3.78 2.93
N VAL A 71 14.11 2.97 2.98
CA VAL A 71 13.34 2.54 1.82
C VAL A 71 11.93 3.12 1.95
N GLY A 72 11.55 3.95 0.99
CA GLY A 72 10.17 4.41 0.85
C GLY A 72 9.67 4.29 -0.58
N THR A 73 8.80 5.21 -0.99
CA THR A 73 8.04 5.10 -2.25
C THR A 73 8.97 5.00 -3.46
N ASP A 74 9.96 5.89 -3.52
CA ASP A 74 10.85 6.03 -4.68
C ASP A 74 11.75 4.79 -4.84
N GLU A 75 12.36 4.33 -3.74
CA GLU A 75 13.18 3.12 -3.74
C GLU A 75 12.37 1.86 -4.03
N PHE A 76 11.17 1.73 -3.45
CA PHE A 76 10.30 0.57 -3.69
C PHE A 76 9.86 0.47 -5.16
N ILE A 77 9.50 1.59 -5.77
CA ILE A 77 9.12 1.60 -7.19
C ILE A 77 10.33 1.27 -8.06
N LYS A 78 11.51 1.82 -7.76
CA LYS A 78 12.76 1.47 -8.44
C LYS A 78 13.02 -0.04 -8.38
N PHE A 79 12.91 -0.64 -7.19
CA PHE A 79 13.05 -2.08 -7.00
C PHE A 79 12.07 -2.87 -7.88
N CYS A 80 10.79 -2.51 -7.87
CA CYS A 80 9.78 -3.16 -8.72
C CYS A 80 10.15 -3.10 -10.21
N ARG A 81 10.65 -1.95 -10.69
CA ARG A 81 11.05 -1.79 -12.09
C ARG A 81 12.28 -2.61 -12.43
N LEU A 82 13.26 -2.66 -11.52
CA LEU A 82 14.43 -3.50 -11.69
C LEU A 82 14.03 -4.96 -11.85
N VAL A 83 13.12 -5.49 -11.02
CA VAL A 83 12.73 -6.91 -11.05
C VAL A 83 11.62 -7.25 -12.04
N GLY A 84 11.07 -6.26 -12.75
CA GLY A 84 10.01 -6.46 -13.75
C GLY A 84 8.62 -6.72 -13.15
N ALA A 85 8.35 -6.22 -11.94
CA ALA A 85 7.07 -6.33 -11.26
C ALA A 85 6.30 -5.00 -11.24
N GLU A 86 4.97 -5.08 -11.13
CA GLU A 86 4.14 -3.91 -10.85
C GLU A 86 4.04 -3.68 -9.32
N PRO A 87 4.15 -2.42 -8.85
CA PRO A 87 3.94 -2.10 -7.45
C PRO A 87 2.45 -2.14 -7.09
N LEU A 88 2.13 -2.77 -5.95
CA LEU A 88 0.87 -2.65 -5.23
C LEU A 88 1.12 -1.88 -3.93
N ILE A 89 0.58 -0.65 -3.85
CA ILE A 89 0.75 0.22 -2.68
C ILE A 89 -0.44 0.08 -1.72
N CYS A 90 -0.18 -0.31 -0.47
CA CYS A 90 -1.15 -0.36 0.61
C CYS A 90 -1.18 0.97 1.37
N VAL A 91 -2.29 1.72 1.27
CA VAL A 91 -2.43 3.00 1.98
C VAL A 91 -2.82 2.81 3.44
N ASN A 92 -2.37 3.73 4.30
CA ASN A 92 -2.74 3.74 5.71
C ASN A 92 -4.23 4.11 5.88
N ALA A 93 -5.07 3.09 6.05
CA ALA A 93 -6.47 3.22 6.46
C ALA A 93 -6.70 2.79 7.92
N GLY A 94 -5.63 2.70 8.72
CA GLY A 94 -5.70 2.50 10.17
C GLY A 94 -5.96 3.82 10.86
N ASP A 95 -4.90 4.61 11.07
CA ASP A 95 -4.97 5.97 11.62
C ASP A 95 -4.61 7.08 10.61
N GLY A 96 -4.42 6.72 9.35
CA GLY A 96 -4.28 7.66 8.23
C GLY A 96 -5.61 8.22 7.72
N THR A 97 -5.54 9.08 6.70
CA THR A 97 -6.72 9.77 6.16
C THR A 97 -6.88 9.58 4.64
N PRO A 98 -8.12 9.72 4.11
CA PRO A 98 -8.37 9.71 2.67
C PRO A 98 -7.54 10.75 1.90
N GLU A 99 -7.30 11.92 2.50
CA GLU A 99 -6.53 13.01 1.90
C GLU A 99 -5.06 12.63 1.74
N LEU A 100 -4.45 12.00 2.75
CA LEU A 100 -3.07 11.52 2.66
C LEU A 100 -2.92 10.37 1.66
N ALA A 101 -3.92 9.49 1.56
CA ALA A 101 -3.94 8.44 0.54
C ALA A 101 -4.05 9.03 -0.88
N ALA A 102 -4.93 10.01 -1.09
CA ALA A 102 -5.07 10.70 -2.37
C ALA A 102 -3.81 11.50 -2.75
N ALA A 103 -3.18 12.16 -1.77
CA ALA A 103 -1.89 12.81 -1.94
C ALA A 103 -0.79 11.83 -2.39
N TRP A 104 -0.80 10.60 -1.87
CA TRP A 104 0.15 9.57 -2.32
C TRP A 104 -0.10 9.14 -3.76
N VAL A 105 -1.36 9.00 -4.17
CA VAL A 105 -1.72 8.76 -5.58
C VAL A 105 -1.21 9.91 -6.45
N GLU A 106 -1.39 11.16 -6.01
CA GLU A 106 -0.90 12.34 -6.74
C GLU A 106 0.63 12.37 -6.81
N TYR A 107 1.32 12.04 -5.73
CA TYR A 107 2.78 11.91 -5.74
C TYR A 107 3.22 10.88 -6.78
N CYS A 108 2.58 9.73 -6.83
CA CYS A 108 2.96 8.65 -7.74
C CYS A 108 2.59 8.92 -9.20
N ASN A 109 1.42 9.51 -9.46
CA ASN A 109 0.82 9.53 -10.81
C ASN A 109 0.56 10.95 -11.34
N GLY A 110 0.67 11.98 -10.50
CA GLY A 110 0.38 13.37 -10.86
C GLY A 110 1.44 14.00 -11.77
N ASP A 111 1.01 14.98 -12.55
CA ASP A 111 1.88 15.82 -13.38
C ASP A 111 2.78 16.71 -12.51
N VAL A 112 3.93 17.11 -13.04
CA VAL A 112 4.90 17.98 -12.36
C VAL A 112 4.33 19.34 -11.94
N ASN A 113 3.18 19.77 -12.47
CA ASN A 113 2.52 21.01 -12.11
C ASN A 113 1.56 20.86 -10.91
N THR A 114 1.28 19.64 -10.44
CA THR A 114 0.47 19.42 -9.24
C THR A 114 1.32 19.48 -7.98
N THR A 115 0.70 19.64 -6.80
CA THR A 115 1.42 19.81 -5.53
C THR A 115 2.38 18.65 -5.26
N TYR A 116 1.89 17.41 -5.32
CA TYR A 116 2.68 16.23 -4.99
C TYR A 116 3.44 15.67 -6.20
N GLY A 117 2.96 15.90 -7.43
CA GLY A 117 3.73 15.58 -8.63
C GLY A 117 4.97 16.46 -8.77
N ARG A 118 4.87 17.75 -8.40
CA ARG A 118 6.04 18.63 -8.25
C ARG A 118 6.99 18.14 -7.18
N LEU A 119 6.49 17.74 -6.01
CA LEU A 119 7.33 17.21 -4.93
C LEU A 119 8.10 15.96 -5.39
N ARG A 120 7.46 15.05 -6.12
CA ARG A 120 8.12 13.89 -6.75
C ARG A 120 9.25 14.34 -7.69
N ALA A 121 8.98 15.34 -8.54
CA ALA A 121 9.97 15.89 -9.45
C ALA A 121 11.16 16.55 -8.72
N GLU A 122 10.89 17.31 -7.67
CA GLU A 122 11.90 17.94 -6.79
C GLU A 122 12.76 16.87 -6.09
N ASN A 123 12.18 15.72 -5.76
CA ASN A 123 12.90 14.56 -5.23
C ASN A 123 13.72 13.80 -6.29
N GLY A 124 13.78 14.29 -7.53
CA GLY A 124 14.60 13.71 -8.62
C GLY A 124 13.85 12.79 -9.57
N HIS A 125 12.52 12.73 -9.48
CA HIS A 125 11.69 11.79 -10.25
C HIS A 125 10.61 12.55 -11.05
N PRO A 126 10.96 13.26 -12.14
CA PRO A 126 10.02 14.12 -12.86
C PRO A 126 8.88 13.34 -13.52
N GLU A 127 9.16 12.16 -14.07
CA GLU A 127 8.15 11.34 -14.73
C GLU A 127 7.22 10.66 -13.71
N PRO A 128 5.90 10.63 -13.96
CA PRO A 128 4.97 9.84 -13.15
C PRO A 128 5.35 8.36 -13.11
N TYR A 129 5.26 7.75 -11.93
CA TYR A 129 5.51 6.32 -11.75
C TYR A 129 4.42 5.42 -12.34
N ASN A 130 3.23 5.97 -12.57
CA ASN A 130 2.07 5.28 -13.12
C ASN A 130 1.72 4.01 -12.31
N VAL A 131 1.65 4.14 -10.99
CA VAL A 131 1.25 3.05 -10.08
C VAL A 131 -0.21 2.71 -10.32
N LYS A 132 -0.45 1.48 -10.78
CA LYS A 132 -1.78 1.00 -11.16
C LYS A 132 -2.55 0.39 -10.01
N TYR A 133 -1.87 -0.32 -9.10
CA TYR A 133 -2.51 -1.15 -8.08
C TYR A 133 -2.35 -0.53 -6.70
N TRP A 134 -3.47 -0.40 -6.00
CA TRP A 134 -3.56 0.19 -4.67
C TRP A 134 -4.43 -0.68 -3.79
N GLU A 135 -4.17 -0.69 -2.49
CA GLU A 135 -4.98 -1.37 -1.48
C GLU A 135 -5.33 -0.41 -0.35
N ILE A 136 -6.58 -0.44 0.12
CA ILE A 136 -7.05 0.40 1.22
C ILE A 136 -7.02 -0.39 2.54
N GLY A 137 -5.98 -0.15 3.33
CA GLY A 137 -5.80 -0.73 4.66
C GLY A 137 -5.17 -2.13 4.67
N ASN A 138 -4.97 -2.65 5.87
CA ASN A 138 -4.57 -4.04 6.12
C ASN A 138 -5.42 -4.62 7.25
N GLU A 139 -6.12 -5.73 6.98
CA GLU A 139 -6.79 -6.61 7.96
C GLU A 139 -7.56 -5.89 9.06
N LEU A 140 -8.25 -4.79 8.74
CA LEU A 140 -8.86 -3.91 9.75
C LEU A 140 -9.98 -4.57 10.58
N TYR A 141 -10.38 -5.80 10.23
CA TYR A 141 -11.26 -6.65 11.03
C TYR A 141 -10.58 -7.20 12.30
N GLY A 142 -9.25 -7.27 12.36
CA GLY A 142 -8.54 -7.89 13.47
C GLY A 142 -8.36 -6.93 14.65
N PRO A 143 -8.65 -7.33 15.91
CA PRO A 143 -8.50 -6.46 17.07
C PRO A 143 -7.04 -6.05 17.38
N TRP A 144 -6.06 -6.75 16.79
CA TRP A 144 -4.65 -6.38 16.86
C TRP A 144 -4.27 -5.21 15.95
N GLN A 145 -5.13 -4.85 14.99
CA GLN A 145 -4.83 -3.82 14.02
C GLN A 145 -5.03 -2.41 14.58
N ILE A 146 -4.06 -1.53 14.29
CA ILE A 146 -4.25 -0.09 14.41
C ILE A 146 -5.40 0.33 13.50
N GLY A 147 -6.39 1.01 14.08
CA GLY A 147 -7.60 1.41 13.38
C GLY A 147 -8.61 0.28 13.15
N HIS A 148 -8.54 -0.81 13.92
CA HIS A 148 -9.54 -1.88 13.93
C HIS A 148 -10.98 -1.33 13.90
N THR A 149 -11.84 -1.96 13.12
CA THR A 149 -13.25 -1.58 12.97
C THR A 149 -14.09 -2.79 12.56
N ASP A 150 -15.40 -2.65 12.64
CA ASP A 150 -16.34 -3.65 12.16
C ASP A 150 -16.55 -3.54 10.64
N ALA A 151 -17.34 -4.47 10.07
CA ALA A 151 -17.62 -4.53 8.64
C ALA A 151 -18.23 -3.21 8.09
N GLN A 152 -19.12 -2.59 8.87
CA GLN A 152 -19.82 -1.38 8.46
C GLN A 152 -18.87 -0.18 8.45
N GLY A 153 -18.05 -0.04 9.48
CA GLY A 153 -17.04 0.99 9.62
C GLY A 153 -15.96 0.86 8.54
N TYR A 154 -15.54 -0.35 8.19
CA TYR A 154 -14.63 -0.53 7.06
C TYR A 154 -15.29 -0.17 5.73
N ALA A 155 -16.55 -0.54 5.49
CA ALA A 155 -17.24 -0.19 4.26
C ALA A 155 -17.41 1.34 4.07
N GLU A 156 -17.69 2.06 5.16
CA GLU A 156 -17.69 3.52 5.18
C GLU A 156 -16.30 4.10 4.90
N ARG A 157 -15.28 3.60 5.60
CA ARG A 157 -13.90 4.06 5.45
C ARG A 157 -13.38 3.83 4.04
N TYR A 158 -13.55 2.63 3.50
CA TYR A 158 -13.17 2.27 2.14
C TYR A 158 -13.77 3.25 1.13
N ASN A 159 -15.04 3.61 1.27
CA ASN A 159 -15.69 4.55 0.35
C ASN A 159 -15.07 5.93 0.37
N LEU A 160 -14.68 6.44 1.55
CA LEU A 160 -14.04 7.74 1.68
C LEU A 160 -12.69 7.74 0.98
N PHE A 161 -11.86 6.73 1.25
CA PHE A 161 -10.55 6.56 0.61
C PHE A 161 -10.67 6.35 -0.90
N TYR A 162 -11.55 5.44 -1.34
CA TYR A 162 -11.80 5.16 -2.75
C TYR A 162 -12.18 6.44 -3.51
N LYS A 163 -13.14 7.22 -2.99
CA LYS A 163 -13.57 8.48 -3.63
C LYS A 163 -12.44 9.50 -3.69
N ALA A 164 -11.67 9.66 -2.61
CA ALA A 164 -10.56 10.61 -2.58
C ALA A 164 -9.45 10.22 -3.58
N MET A 165 -9.05 8.96 -3.59
CA MET A 165 -7.99 8.44 -4.46
C MET A 165 -8.38 8.47 -5.95
N THR A 166 -9.58 7.99 -6.28
CA THR A 166 -10.06 7.97 -7.68
C THR A 166 -10.39 9.35 -8.24
N LYS A 167 -10.58 10.36 -7.38
CA LYS A 167 -10.69 11.76 -7.81
C LYS A 167 -9.36 12.30 -8.36
N VAL A 168 -8.23 11.79 -7.84
CA VAL A 168 -6.89 12.15 -8.32
C VAL A 168 -6.57 11.40 -9.60
N ASP A 169 -6.75 10.08 -9.61
CA ASP A 169 -6.54 9.25 -10.80
C ASP A 169 -7.68 8.22 -10.94
N PRO A 170 -8.60 8.39 -11.90
CA PRO A 170 -9.72 7.47 -12.08
C PRO A 170 -9.31 6.11 -12.69
N ASN A 171 -8.07 5.94 -13.14
CA ASN A 171 -7.61 4.73 -13.82
C ASN A 171 -7.02 3.67 -12.88
N ILE A 172 -6.71 4.04 -11.63
CA ILE A 172 -6.15 3.12 -10.63
C ILE A 172 -7.10 1.96 -10.33
N LYS A 173 -6.52 0.84 -9.92
CA LYS A 173 -7.21 -0.37 -9.47
C LYS A 173 -7.05 -0.45 -7.95
N ILE A 174 -8.17 -0.32 -7.26
CA ILE A 174 -8.20 -0.33 -5.80
C ILE A 174 -8.70 -1.69 -5.31
N ILE A 175 -7.96 -2.24 -4.37
CA ILE A 175 -8.20 -3.51 -3.71
C ILE A 175 -8.69 -3.22 -2.28
N ALA A 176 -9.71 -3.96 -1.86
CA ALA A 176 -10.21 -3.96 -0.50
C ALA A 176 -9.63 -5.12 0.31
N ASN A 177 -9.52 -4.95 1.62
CA ASN A 177 -9.27 -6.05 2.55
C ASN A 177 -10.50 -6.93 2.64
N GLY A 178 -10.33 -8.21 2.33
CA GLY A 178 -11.28 -9.26 2.68
C GLY A 178 -11.16 -9.62 4.16
N GLY A 179 -12.24 -10.13 4.72
CA GLY A 179 -12.25 -10.64 6.10
C GLY A 179 -11.61 -12.03 6.17
N TRP A 180 -10.75 -12.26 7.18
CA TRP A 180 -10.24 -13.59 7.51
C TRP A 180 -10.15 -13.79 9.02
N ASP A 181 -11.09 -14.55 9.58
CA ASP A 181 -10.90 -15.14 10.90
C ASP A 181 -11.51 -16.55 10.97
N ARG A 182 -10.69 -17.54 11.36
CA ARG A 182 -11.13 -18.91 11.70
C ARG A 182 -11.35 -19.07 13.22
N ALA A 183 -10.92 -18.11 14.02
CA ALA A 183 -10.85 -18.13 15.48
C ALA A 183 -11.92 -17.25 16.15
N THR A 184 -12.43 -16.19 15.51
CA THR A 184 -13.58 -15.44 16.03
C THR A 184 -14.85 -15.74 15.24
N ILE A 185 -15.64 -16.64 15.83
CA ILE A 185 -17.09 -16.81 15.68
C ILE A 185 -17.56 -17.23 14.27
N GLU A 186 -18.30 -18.34 14.26
CA GLU A 186 -19.04 -18.85 13.11
C GLU A 186 -19.86 -17.72 12.44
N ASN A 187 -19.49 -17.35 11.20
CA ASN A 187 -20.25 -16.58 10.18
C ASN A 187 -19.89 -15.10 9.87
N ASP A 188 -18.97 -14.41 10.57
CA ASP A 188 -18.75 -12.95 10.35
C ASP A 188 -17.90 -12.58 9.11
N TRP A 189 -17.03 -13.46 8.62
CA TRP A 189 -16.21 -13.18 7.43
C TRP A 189 -17.03 -12.96 6.16
N TYR A 190 -18.21 -13.61 6.08
CA TYR A 190 -19.14 -13.42 4.97
C TYR A 190 -19.82 -12.05 5.06
N GLU A 191 -20.11 -11.58 6.28
CA GLU A 191 -20.69 -10.26 6.51
C GLU A 191 -19.72 -9.12 6.16
N TRP A 192 -18.43 -9.27 6.47
CA TRP A 192 -17.39 -8.30 6.09
C TRP A 192 -17.37 -8.06 4.57
N ASP A 193 -17.16 -9.14 3.81
CA ASP A 193 -17.06 -9.06 2.35
C ASP A 193 -18.38 -8.60 1.73
N ILE A 194 -19.52 -9.13 2.18
CA ILE A 194 -20.83 -8.78 1.63
C ILE A 194 -21.22 -7.34 1.93
N THR A 195 -20.97 -6.85 3.13
CA THR A 195 -21.30 -5.47 3.49
C THR A 195 -20.57 -4.52 2.56
N LEU A 196 -19.29 -4.80 2.26
CA LEU A 196 -18.54 -4.02 1.29
C LEU A 196 -19.12 -4.11 -0.13
N ILE A 197 -19.44 -5.31 -0.61
CA ILE A 197 -20.01 -5.51 -1.96
C ILE A 197 -21.37 -4.81 -2.10
N LYS A 198 -22.27 -5.00 -1.13
CA LYS A 198 -23.63 -4.43 -1.17
C LYS A 198 -23.59 -2.91 -1.23
N ARG A 199 -22.62 -2.29 -0.54
CA ARG A 199 -22.52 -0.84 -0.43
C ARG A 199 -21.76 -0.19 -1.59
N ASN A 200 -20.77 -0.90 -2.16
CA ASN A 200 -19.80 -0.32 -3.11
C ASN A 200 -19.91 -0.91 -4.52
N GLY A 201 -20.74 -1.94 -4.70
CA GLY A 201 -21.00 -2.63 -5.96
C GLY A 201 -19.84 -3.52 -6.43
N GLU A 202 -19.90 -3.94 -7.69
CA GLU A 202 -18.88 -4.80 -8.35
C GLU A 202 -17.50 -4.12 -8.55
N LYS A 203 -17.30 -2.92 -8.00
CA LYS A 203 -16.07 -2.13 -8.17
C LYS A 203 -14.93 -2.56 -7.23
N CYS A 204 -15.19 -3.47 -6.29
CA CYS A 204 -14.19 -3.96 -5.35
C CYS A 204 -13.52 -5.23 -5.87
N VAL A 205 -12.19 -5.19 -6.03
CA VAL A 205 -11.33 -6.39 -6.07
C VAL A 205 -10.91 -6.67 -4.63
N PHE A 206 -11.01 -7.91 -4.16
CA PHE A 206 -10.72 -8.25 -2.76
C PHE A 206 -9.36 -8.92 -2.63
N SER A 207 -8.66 -8.66 -1.54
CA SER A 207 -7.46 -9.36 -1.08
C SER A 207 -7.80 -10.13 0.20
N ARG A 208 -7.66 -11.47 0.20
CA ARG A 208 -7.71 -12.32 1.41
C ARG A 208 -6.30 -12.80 1.71
N ASP A 209 -5.71 -12.43 2.85
CA ASP A 209 -4.34 -12.79 3.21
C ASP A 209 -3.32 -12.54 2.07
N THR A 210 -3.54 -11.52 1.23
CA THR A 210 -2.75 -11.20 0.01
C THR A 210 -3.11 -11.98 -1.27
N ILE A 211 -4.18 -12.78 -1.28
CA ILE A 211 -4.73 -13.46 -2.46
C ILE A 211 -5.85 -12.61 -3.07
N LEU A 212 -5.67 -12.18 -4.32
CA LEU A 212 -6.68 -11.44 -5.06
C LEU A 212 -7.81 -12.35 -5.56
N TYR A 213 -9.05 -12.03 -5.23
CA TYR A 213 -10.24 -12.69 -5.78
C TYR A 213 -11.33 -11.68 -6.15
N ARG A 214 -12.11 -12.04 -7.18
CA ARG A 214 -13.32 -11.32 -7.56
C ARG A 214 -14.51 -12.21 -7.25
N LEU A 215 -15.39 -11.76 -6.36
CA LEU A 215 -16.65 -12.46 -6.12
C LEU A 215 -17.56 -12.23 -7.34
N GLY A 216 -17.76 -13.29 -8.13
CA GLY A 216 -18.71 -13.29 -9.24
C GLY A 216 -20.13 -13.50 -8.73
N THR A 217 -21.08 -12.74 -9.25
CA THR A 217 -22.53 -12.91 -9.04
C THR A 217 -23.05 -14.17 -9.75
N ARG A 218 -22.57 -15.35 -9.36
CA ARG A 218 -23.35 -16.59 -9.58
C ARG A 218 -24.17 -16.82 -8.33
N LYS A 219 -25.50 -16.72 -8.47
CA LYS A 219 -26.49 -17.07 -7.45
C LYS A 219 -26.03 -18.32 -6.70
N LEU A 220 -25.70 -18.16 -5.43
CA LEU A 220 -25.66 -19.25 -4.46
C LEU A 220 -27.12 -19.51 -4.08
N THR A 221 -27.75 -20.43 -4.80
CA THR A 221 -28.96 -21.09 -4.34
C THR A 221 -28.51 -22.06 -3.25
N ILE A 222 -29.00 -21.86 -2.03
CA ILE A 222 -29.00 -22.90 -0.99
C ILE A 222 -30.20 -23.81 -1.27
#